data_AF-A0AAW0TTA1-F1
#
_entry.id   AF-A0AAW0TTA1-F1
#
_cell.length_a   1.000
_cell.length_b   1.000
_cell.length_c   1.000
_cell.angle_alpha   90.00
_cell.angle_beta   90.00
_cell.angle_gamma   90.00
#
_symmetry.space_group_name_H-M   'P 1'
#
loop_
_entity.id
_entity.type
_entity.pdbx_description
1 polymer ?
#
loop_
_entity_poly.entity_id
_entity_poly.type
_entity_poly.pdbx_seq_one_letter_code
_entity_poly.pdbx_strand_id
1 'polypeptide(L)'
;MMDAYSEFFDDSEVQEGVVVVVVAVVVTYELLGFKTVGPFVTMIYTMLVGDLLRFVTIYFVFIMGFSQAYFIIFNSFHDTFDRNQCFIMSLGNFGDTYGTLDCTDHPTTGKTLFMVFTAIVSILLINLLIAMMGNTYERIAEMKNEWMRQWARIVLVVERGISPEERLKHLMAYSQPMSDGRRALVLRLHQNDEEREEMKDILDMKRVHNKYVQRRKNRKNPYEDSGDPTPRDAAPANPAKKA
;
A
#
# COMPACT_ATOMS: atom_id res chain seq x y z
N MET A 1 5.42 18.95 29.42
CA MET A 1 5.13 18.08 28.25
C MET A 1 6.42 17.65 27.57
N MET A 2 7.35 18.56 27.27
CA MET A 2 8.70 18.19 26.83
C MET A 2 9.51 17.39 27.86
N ASP A 3 9.32 17.65 29.16
CA ASP A 3 10.04 16.93 30.23
C ASP A 3 9.60 15.46 30.38
N ALA A 4 8.33 15.16 30.07
CA ALA A 4 7.82 13.78 30.07
C ALA A 4 8.30 12.98 28.84
N TYR A 5 8.66 13.67 27.75
CA TYR A 5 9.28 13.03 26.59
C TYR A 5 10.76 12.75 26.85
N SER A 6 11.50 13.62 27.55
CA SER A 6 12.90 13.34 27.90
C SER A 6 13.03 12.18 28.89
N GLU A 7 12.11 12.03 29.83
CA GLU A 7 12.13 10.96 30.85
C GLU A 7 11.71 9.59 30.27
N PHE A 8 10.80 9.56 29.29
CA PHE A 8 10.47 8.33 28.53
C PHE A 8 11.58 7.92 27.55
N PHE A 9 12.45 8.85 27.15
CA PHE A 9 13.57 8.58 26.24
C PHE A 9 14.88 8.25 26.95
N ASP A 10 14.96 8.20 28.29
CA ASP A 10 16.22 7.97 29.04
C ASP A 10 16.50 6.49 29.35
N ASP A 11 15.55 5.58 29.11
CA ASP A 11 15.78 4.14 29.25
C ASP A 11 16.53 3.60 28.01
N SER A 12 17.81 3.29 28.18
CA SER A 12 18.67 2.76 27.11
C SER A 12 18.11 1.47 26.49
N GLU A 13 17.42 0.63 27.26
CA GLU A 13 16.75 -0.57 26.74
C GLU A 13 15.57 -0.23 25.81
N VAL A 14 14.80 0.81 26.13
CA VAL A 14 13.68 1.27 25.30
C VAL A 14 14.22 1.88 24.01
N GLN A 15 15.30 2.68 24.10
CA GLN A 15 15.98 3.22 22.92
C GLN A 15 16.52 2.12 22.02
N GLU A 16 17.22 1.13 22.57
CA GLU A 16 17.76 -0.01 21.82
C GLU A 16 16.63 -0.81 21.15
N GLY A 17 15.55 -1.08 21.88
CA GLY A 17 14.37 -1.75 21.32
C GLY A 17 13.74 -0.97 20.15
N VAL A 18 13.59 0.34 20.29
CA VAL A 18 13.06 1.20 19.22
C VAL A 18 14.00 1.21 18.02
N VAL A 19 15.32 1.32 18.23
CA VAL A 19 16.31 1.29 17.15
C VAL A 19 16.26 -0.05 16.41
N VAL A 20 16.18 -1.17 17.12
CA VAL A 20 16.07 -2.50 16.49
C VAL A 20 14.81 -2.61 15.64
N VAL A 21 13.67 -2.12 16.13
CA VAL A 21 12.41 -2.11 15.37
C VAL A 21 12.52 -1.23 14.13
N VAL A 22 13.07 -0.02 14.25
CA VAL A 22 13.25 0.90 13.12
C VAL A 22 14.20 0.29 12.08
N VAL A 23 15.33 -0.28 12.50
CA VAL A 23 16.28 -0.95 11.61
C VAL A 23 15.62 -2.14 10.94
N ALA A 24 14.83 -2.96 11.65
CA ALA A 24 14.12 -4.08 11.06
C ALA A 24 13.11 -3.63 9.99
N VAL A 25 12.39 -2.52 10.21
CA VAL A 25 11.45 -1.94 9.23
C VAL A 25 12.20 -1.42 8.00
N VAL A 26 13.32 -0.72 8.20
CA VAL A 26 14.16 -0.19 7.11
C VAL A 26 14.76 -1.34 6.29
N VAL A 27 15.28 -2.38 6.94
CA VAL A 27 15.81 -3.57 6.26
C VAL A 27 14.69 -4.26 5.46
N THR A 28 13.49 -4.36 6.02
CA THR A 28 12.32 -4.90 5.31
C THR A 28 11.96 -4.09 4.07
N TYR A 29 12.16 -2.76 4.11
CA TYR A 29 11.99 -1.90 2.94
C TYR A 29 13.04 -2.15 1.85
N GLU A 30 14.31 -2.35 2.22
CA GLU A 30 15.37 -2.70 1.25
C GLU A 30 15.13 -4.08 0.61
N LEU A 31 14.47 -4.99 1.33
CA LEU A 31 14.09 -6.30 0.80
C LEU A 31 13.03 -6.21 -0.35
N LEU A 32 12.38 -5.04 -0.56
CA LEU A 32 11.49 -4.83 -1.70
C LEU A 32 12.19 -4.94 -3.06
N GLY A 33 13.51 -4.76 -3.10
CA GLY A 33 14.31 -4.85 -4.32
C GLY A 33 14.47 -6.24 -4.90
N PHE A 34 14.22 -7.28 -4.10
CA PHE A 34 14.44 -8.67 -4.52
C PHE A 34 13.21 -9.23 -5.23
N LYS A 35 13.44 -9.88 -6.37
CA LYS A 35 12.40 -10.48 -7.23
C LYS A 35 11.50 -11.49 -6.49
N THR A 36 12.04 -12.18 -5.49
CA THR A 36 11.32 -13.20 -4.71
C THR A 36 10.66 -12.64 -3.45
N VAL A 37 11.28 -11.65 -2.78
CA VAL A 37 10.86 -11.15 -1.47
C VAL A 37 10.02 -9.87 -1.59
N GLY A 38 10.23 -9.06 -2.62
CA GLY A 38 9.56 -7.76 -2.75
C GLY A 38 8.05 -7.82 -2.92
N PRO A 39 7.49 -8.71 -3.76
CA PRO A 39 6.05 -8.94 -3.79
C PRO A 39 5.52 -9.39 -2.43
N PHE A 40 6.20 -10.32 -1.75
CA PHE A 40 5.81 -10.85 -0.44
C PHE A 40 5.73 -9.77 0.64
N VAL A 41 6.76 -8.92 0.75
CA VAL A 41 6.77 -7.83 1.74
C VAL A 41 5.70 -6.78 1.41
N THR A 42 5.52 -6.46 0.13
CA THR A 42 4.47 -5.53 -0.31
C THR A 42 3.07 -6.08 -0.02
N MET A 43 2.88 -7.41 -0.09
CA MET A 43 1.64 -8.08 0.34
C MET A 43 1.36 -7.78 1.80
N ILE A 44 2.34 -8.09 2.66
CA ILE A 44 2.22 -7.95 4.11
C ILE A 44 1.97 -6.50 4.49
N TYR A 45 2.73 -5.55 3.93
CA TYR A 45 2.56 -4.14 4.22
C TYR A 45 1.16 -3.63 3.87
N THR A 46 0.64 -4.03 2.71
CA THR A 46 -0.69 -3.60 2.26
C THR A 46 -1.80 -4.21 3.13
N MET A 47 -1.65 -5.48 3.52
CA MET A 47 -2.53 -6.15 4.50
C MET A 47 -2.47 -5.48 5.89
N LEU A 48 -1.30 -5.02 6.32
CA LEU A 48 -1.09 -4.45 7.65
C LEU A 48 -1.60 -3.01 7.76
N VAL A 49 -1.41 -2.18 6.73
CA VAL A 49 -1.81 -0.77 6.78
C VAL A 49 -3.28 -0.54 6.43
N GLY A 50 -3.79 -1.19 5.37
CA GLY A 50 -5.16 -0.90 4.89
C GLY A 50 -6.27 -1.60 5.68
N ASP A 51 -5.89 -2.72 6.28
CA ASP A 51 -6.79 -3.82 6.51
C ASP A 51 -6.76 -4.12 8.02
N LEU A 52 -5.58 -4.43 8.59
CA LEU A 52 -5.42 -4.70 10.03
C LEU A 52 -5.89 -3.55 10.94
N LEU A 53 -5.69 -2.27 10.57
CA LEU A 53 -6.11 -1.14 11.42
C LEU A 53 -7.62 -1.11 11.71
N ARG A 54 -8.46 -1.45 10.74
CA ARG A 54 -9.92 -1.48 10.92
C ARG A 54 -10.33 -2.57 11.90
N PHE A 55 -9.68 -3.73 11.82
CA PHE A 55 -9.97 -4.86 12.69
C PHE A 55 -9.40 -4.67 14.09
N VAL A 56 -8.20 -4.12 14.22
CA VAL A 56 -7.63 -3.74 15.53
C VAL A 56 -8.52 -2.73 16.22
N THR A 57 -9.11 -1.79 15.49
CA THR A 57 -10.06 -0.83 16.06
C THR A 57 -11.31 -1.52 16.63
N ILE A 58 -11.91 -2.46 15.89
CA ILE A 58 -13.07 -3.22 16.37
C ILE A 58 -12.68 -4.10 17.58
N TYR A 59 -11.53 -4.77 17.50
CA TYR A 59 -10.97 -5.57 18.59
C TYR A 59 -10.75 -4.74 19.86
N PHE A 60 -10.19 -3.53 19.73
CA PHE A 60 -9.96 -2.61 20.84
C PHE A 60 -11.27 -2.20 21.54
N VAL A 61 -12.35 -1.94 20.77
CA VAL A 61 -13.68 -1.64 21.33
C VAL A 61 -14.20 -2.81 22.18
N PHE A 62 -14.04 -4.05 21.71
CA PHE A 62 -14.44 -5.23 22.49
C PHE A 62 -13.58 -5.40 23.75
N ILE A 63 -12.27 -5.29 23.67
CA ILE A 63 -11.38 -5.37 24.85
C ILE A 63 -11.77 -4.32 25.89
N MET A 64 -12.00 -3.08 25.46
CA MET A 64 -12.42 -2.01 26.37
C MET A 64 -13.74 -2.34 27.07
N GLY A 65 -14.74 -2.84 26.33
CA GLY A 65 -16.03 -3.24 26.89
C GLY A 65 -15.94 -4.38 27.91
N PHE A 66 -15.19 -5.44 27.59
CA PHE A 66 -15.01 -6.58 28.48
C PHE A 66 -14.08 -6.26 29.66
N SER A 67 -13.07 -5.41 29.48
CA SER A 67 -12.23 -4.90 30.57
C SER A 67 -13.04 -4.18 31.64
N GLN A 68 -14.03 -3.38 31.24
CA GLN A 68 -14.96 -2.73 32.19
C GLN A 68 -15.86 -3.74 32.92
N ALA A 69 -16.36 -4.76 32.21
CA ALA A 69 -17.15 -5.83 32.83
C ALA A 69 -16.34 -6.60 33.88
N TYR A 70 -15.07 -6.89 33.59
CA TYR A 70 -14.15 -7.50 34.56
C TYR A 70 -13.82 -6.58 35.72
N PHE A 71 -13.60 -5.29 35.46
CA PHE A 71 -13.34 -4.30 36.50
C PHE A 71 -14.49 -4.28 37.52
N ILE A 72 -15.75 -4.32 37.07
CA ILE A 72 -16.92 -4.35 37.97
C ILE A 72 -16.94 -5.64 38.81
N ILE A 73 -16.66 -6.80 38.20
CA ILE A 73 -16.66 -8.10 38.90
C ILE A 73 -15.55 -8.17 39.95
N PHE A 74 -14.33 -7.74 39.60
CA PHE A 74 -13.19 -7.79 40.51
C PHE A 74 -13.25 -6.72 41.60
N ASN A 75 -13.67 -5.50 41.29
CA ASN A 75 -13.87 -4.45 42.29
C ASN A 75 -15.01 -4.79 43.26
N SER A 76 -15.94 -5.68 42.88
CA SER A 76 -16.95 -6.21 43.79
C SER A 76 -16.38 -7.17 44.84
N PHE A 77 -15.18 -7.73 44.61
CA PHE A 77 -14.61 -8.80 45.44
C PHE A 77 -13.29 -8.39 46.14
N HIS A 78 -12.44 -7.62 45.47
CA HIS A 78 -11.16 -7.13 45.99
C HIS A 78 -10.90 -5.70 45.52
N ASP A 79 -10.82 -4.76 46.47
CA ASP A 79 -10.54 -3.33 46.23
C ASP A 79 -9.08 -3.06 45.79
N THR A 80 -8.30 -4.12 45.56
CA THR A 80 -6.86 -4.08 45.26
C THR A 80 -6.52 -4.28 43.78
N PHE A 81 -7.53 -4.52 42.92
CA PHE A 81 -7.28 -4.70 41.49
C PHE A 81 -7.22 -3.34 40.78
N ASP A 82 -6.03 -2.97 40.32
CA ASP A 82 -5.84 -1.78 39.49
C ASP A 82 -6.57 -1.93 38.15
N ARG A 83 -7.15 -0.83 37.66
CA ARG A 83 -7.82 -0.76 36.34
C ARG A 83 -6.96 -1.31 35.20
N ASN A 84 -5.65 -1.12 35.30
CA ASN A 84 -4.68 -1.56 34.31
C ASN A 84 -4.55 -3.09 34.29
N GLN A 85 -4.74 -3.75 35.43
CA GLN A 85 -4.61 -5.20 35.55
C GLN A 85 -5.80 -5.93 34.89
N CYS A 86 -7.02 -5.40 35.00
CA CYS A 86 -8.19 -5.92 34.26
C CYS A 86 -8.05 -5.77 32.74
N PHE A 87 -7.40 -4.68 32.30
CA PHE A 87 -7.09 -4.48 30.88
C PHE A 87 -6.02 -5.44 30.38
N ILE A 88 -4.91 -5.62 31.12
CA ILE A 88 -3.83 -6.56 30.77
C ILE A 88 -4.35 -8.00 30.74
N MET A 89 -5.22 -8.36 31.68
CA MET A 89 -5.91 -9.63 31.67
C MET A 89 -6.67 -9.78 30.36
N SER A 90 -7.54 -8.82 30.01
CA SER A 90 -8.34 -8.81 28.76
C SER A 90 -7.52 -8.86 27.45
N LEU A 91 -6.21 -8.60 27.49
CA LEU A 91 -5.31 -8.65 26.32
C LEU A 91 -4.76 -10.05 26.02
N GLY A 92 -4.95 -11.05 26.89
CA GLY A 92 -4.43 -12.40 26.67
C GLY A 92 -3.70 -13.02 27.85
N ASN A 93 -3.33 -12.22 28.86
CA ASN A 93 -2.55 -12.71 30.00
C ASN A 93 -3.44 -13.27 31.12
N PHE A 94 -4.19 -14.33 30.78
CA PHE A 94 -5.25 -14.87 31.65
C PHE A 94 -4.81 -16.01 32.58
N GLY A 95 -3.64 -16.62 32.32
CA GLY A 95 -3.19 -17.85 32.98
C GLY A 95 -3.16 -17.75 34.51
N ASP A 96 -2.63 -16.65 35.04
CA ASP A 96 -2.51 -16.45 36.49
C ASP A 96 -3.82 -15.93 37.12
N THR A 97 -4.61 -15.18 36.36
CA THR A 97 -5.87 -14.56 36.82
C THR A 97 -7.08 -15.50 36.79
N TYR A 98 -7.04 -16.60 36.02
CA TYR A 98 -8.13 -17.58 35.98
C TYR A 98 -8.36 -18.24 37.34
N GLY A 99 -7.29 -18.49 38.11
CA GLY A 99 -7.40 -19.00 39.48
C GLY A 99 -8.00 -17.97 40.46
N THR A 100 -7.85 -16.67 40.20
CA THR A 100 -8.42 -15.60 41.03
C THR A 100 -9.93 -15.45 40.84
N LEU A 101 -10.46 -15.85 39.68
CA LEU A 101 -11.89 -15.91 39.39
C LEU A 101 -12.63 -16.95 40.25
N ASP A 102 -11.94 -18.00 40.71
CA ASP A 102 -12.52 -19.00 41.61
C ASP A 102 -12.79 -18.46 43.02
N CYS A 103 -12.08 -17.41 43.43
CA CYS A 103 -12.26 -16.79 44.73
C CYS A 103 -13.44 -15.81 44.79
N THR A 104 -13.94 -15.32 43.65
CA THR A 104 -14.96 -14.25 43.59
C THR A 104 -16.35 -14.73 44.03
N ASP A 105 -17.17 -13.87 44.64
CA ASP A 105 -18.54 -14.17 45.14
C ASP A 105 -19.50 -14.78 44.09
N HIS A 106 -19.25 -14.56 42.80
CA HIS A 106 -20.00 -15.14 41.69
C HIS A 106 -19.07 -15.84 40.68
N PRO A 107 -18.52 -17.01 41.03
CA PRO A 107 -17.51 -17.69 40.21
C PRO A 107 -18.12 -18.22 38.90
N THR A 108 -19.41 -18.55 38.90
CA THR A 108 -20.16 -18.97 37.71
C THR A 108 -20.28 -17.84 36.70
N THR A 109 -20.67 -16.64 37.14
CA THR A 109 -20.84 -15.46 36.27
C THR A 109 -19.51 -15.05 35.63
N GLY A 110 -18.42 -15.03 36.40
CA GLY A 110 -17.09 -14.73 35.87
C GLY A 110 -16.59 -15.76 34.84
N LYS A 111 -16.77 -17.05 35.11
CA LYS A 111 -16.40 -18.13 34.18
C LYS A 111 -17.21 -18.12 32.88
N THR A 112 -18.52 -17.87 32.97
CA THR A 112 -19.37 -17.78 31.78
C THR A 112 -18.99 -16.56 30.92
N LEU A 113 -18.76 -15.40 31.54
CA LEU A 113 -18.30 -14.20 30.82
C LEU A 113 -16.95 -14.45 30.12
N PHE A 114 -16.03 -15.15 30.79
CA PHE A 114 -14.72 -15.54 30.24
C PHE A 114 -14.82 -16.48 29.05
N MET A 115 -15.67 -17.49 29.13
CA MET A 115 -15.88 -18.43 28.03
C MET A 115 -16.44 -17.73 26.78
N VAL A 116 -17.42 -16.84 26.97
CA VAL A 116 -18.03 -16.05 25.90
C VAL A 116 -17.02 -15.07 25.29
N PHE A 117 -16.27 -14.36 26.12
CA PHE A 117 -15.22 -13.44 25.68
C PHE A 117 -14.16 -14.15 24.83
N THR A 118 -13.63 -15.27 25.31
CA THR A 118 -12.60 -16.05 24.62
C THR A 118 -13.11 -16.57 23.27
N ALA A 119 -14.36 -17.02 23.21
CA ALA A 119 -14.98 -17.46 21.96
C ALA A 119 -15.15 -16.30 20.96
N ILE A 120 -15.66 -15.15 21.41
CA ILE A 120 -15.84 -13.96 20.55
C ILE A 120 -14.50 -13.47 20.01
N VAL A 121 -13.48 -13.33 20.87
CA VAL A 121 -12.14 -12.90 20.44
C VAL A 121 -11.53 -13.89 19.45
N SER A 122 -11.65 -15.21 19.70
CA SER A 122 -11.14 -16.22 18.77
C SER A 122 -11.81 -16.14 17.39
N ILE A 123 -13.14 -15.97 17.35
CA ILE A 123 -13.88 -15.81 16.11
C ILE A 123 -13.47 -14.50 15.40
N LEU A 124 -13.32 -13.40 16.13
CA LEU A 124 -12.88 -12.11 15.57
C LEU A 124 -11.46 -12.20 14.97
N LEU A 125 -10.53 -12.87 15.66
CA LEU A 125 -9.15 -13.05 15.20
C LEU A 125 -9.06 -13.96 13.98
N ILE A 126 -9.87 -15.04 13.92
CA ILE A 126 -9.93 -15.92 12.74
C ILE A 126 -10.57 -15.17 11.55
N ASN A 127 -11.65 -14.42 11.80
CA ASN A 127 -12.29 -13.61 10.76
C ASN A 127 -11.37 -12.49 10.25
N LEU A 128 -10.53 -11.93 11.11
CA LEU A 128 -9.46 -10.99 10.76
C LEU A 128 -8.39 -11.66 9.87
N LEU A 129 -7.97 -12.88 10.22
CA LEU A 129 -6.93 -13.59 9.49
C LEU A 129 -7.39 -14.00 8.08
N ILE A 130 -8.65 -14.43 7.91
CA ILE A 130 -9.11 -15.04 6.65
C ILE A 130 -9.74 -14.02 5.69
N ALA A 131 -10.59 -13.11 6.19
CA ALA A 131 -11.40 -12.24 5.32
C ALA A 131 -10.54 -11.25 4.51
N MET A 132 -9.40 -10.85 5.05
CA MET A 132 -8.50 -9.91 4.38
C MET A 132 -7.47 -10.60 3.53
N MET A 133 -6.85 -11.69 4.02
CA MET A 133 -5.89 -12.48 3.23
C MET A 133 -6.47 -12.91 1.88
N GLY A 134 -7.77 -13.23 1.80
CA GLY A 134 -8.46 -13.53 0.55
C GLY A 134 -8.53 -12.34 -0.44
N ASN A 135 -9.00 -11.18 0.02
CA ASN A 135 -9.19 -10.00 -0.84
C ASN A 135 -7.88 -9.30 -1.25
N THR A 136 -6.87 -9.29 -0.37
CA THR A 136 -5.56 -8.71 -0.73
C THR A 136 -4.80 -9.63 -1.67
N TYR A 137 -4.88 -10.97 -1.53
CA TYR A 137 -4.20 -11.91 -2.43
C TYR A 137 -4.65 -11.73 -3.89
N GLU A 138 -5.95 -11.56 -4.14
CA GLU A 138 -6.47 -11.24 -5.47
C GLU A 138 -5.93 -9.91 -6.02
N ARG A 139 -5.89 -8.87 -5.17
CA ARG A 139 -5.40 -7.54 -5.56
C ARG A 139 -3.88 -7.49 -5.78
N ILE A 140 -3.15 -8.44 -5.22
CA ILE A 140 -1.69 -8.53 -5.35
C ILE A 140 -1.26 -9.30 -6.61
N ALA A 141 -2.12 -10.16 -7.16
CA ALA A 141 -1.88 -10.72 -8.49
C ALA A 141 -1.63 -9.61 -9.55
N GLU A 142 -2.25 -8.44 -9.38
CA GLU A 142 -2.05 -7.26 -10.24
C GLU A 142 -0.70 -6.53 -9.99
N MET A 143 -0.03 -6.77 -8.87
CA MET A 143 1.22 -6.10 -8.44
C MET A 143 2.49 -6.78 -8.97
N LYS A 144 2.38 -7.72 -9.92
CA LYS A 144 3.52 -8.38 -10.59
C LYS A 144 4.55 -7.39 -11.18
N ASN A 145 4.20 -6.12 -11.36
CA ASN A 145 5.09 -5.08 -11.87
C ASN A 145 5.70 -4.15 -10.80
N GLU A 146 5.26 -4.20 -9.54
CA GLU A 146 5.76 -3.29 -8.49
C GLU A 146 7.20 -3.64 -8.10
N TRP A 147 7.54 -4.93 -8.04
CA TRP A 147 8.93 -5.35 -7.75
C TRP A 147 9.91 -4.88 -8.82
N MET A 148 9.50 -4.85 -10.10
CA MET A 148 10.34 -4.31 -11.18
C MET A 148 10.57 -2.81 -11.00
N ARG A 149 9.54 -2.07 -10.55
CA ARG A 149 9.67 -0.64 -10.25
C ARG A 149 10.65 -0.40 -9.09
N GLN A 150 10.56 -1.20 -8.02
CA GLN A 150 11.48 -1.10 -6.87
C GLN A 150 12.90 -1.48 -7.25
N TRP A 151 13.07 -2.55 -8.02
CA TRP A 151 14.37 -2.95 -8.56
C TRP A 151 15.00 -1.85 -9.40
N ALA A 152 14.24 -1.24 -10.33
CA ALA A 152 14.73 -0.12 -11.12
C ALA A 152 15.14 1.10 -10.27
N ARG A 153 14.40 1.38 -9.18
CA ARG A 153 14.74 2.46 -8.25
C ARG A 153 16.07 2.20 -7.53
N ILE A 154 16.28 0.98 -7.05
CA ILE A 154 17.52 0.59 -6.37
C ILE A 154 18.70 0.67 -7.34
N VAL A 155 18.54 0.15 -8.56
CA VAL A 155 19.56 0.25 -9.61
C VAL A 155 19.92 1.72 -9.87
N LEU A 156 18.93 2.62 -9.99
CA LEU A 156 19.19 4.06 -10.20
C LEU A 156 19.90 4.73 -9.01
N VAL A 157 19.59 4.33 -7.77
CA VAL A 157 20.28 4.85 -6.58
C VAL A 157 21.73 4.39 -6.56
N VAL A 158 21.97 3.10 -6.85
CA VAL A 158 23.31 2.52 -6.96
C VAL A 158 24.10 3.18 -8.09
N GLU A 159 23.50 3.38 -9.27
CA GLU A 159 24.13 4.06 -10.41
C GLU A 159 24.50 5.53 -10.12
N ARG A 160 23.75 6.21 -9.25
CA ARG A 160 24.11 7.57 -8.79
C ARG A 160 25.28 7.58 -7.81
N GLY A 161 25.56 6.46 -7.14
CA GLY A 161 26.74 6.30 -6.28
C GLY A 161 28.04 6.08 -7.03
N ILE A 162 27.98 5.78 -8.34
CA ILE A 162 29.15 5.54 -9.19
C ILE A 162 29.63 6.86 -9.80
N SER A 163 30.95 7.01 -9.95
CA SER A 163 31.55 8.21 -10.57
C SER A 163 31.05 8.42 -12.02
N PRO A 164 30.89 9.67 -12.49
CA PRO A 164 30.34 9.94 -13.83
C PRO A 164 31.13 9.30 -14.98
N GLU A 165 32.45 9.16 -14.82
CA GLU A 165 33.35 8.60 -15.82
C GLU A 165 33.16 7.09 -15.99
N GLU A 166 33.06 6.36 -14.87
CA GLU A 166 32.82 4.91 -14.88
C GLU A 166 31.43 4.59 -15.43
N ARG A 167 30.41 5.40 -15.08
CA ARG A 167 29.05 5.24 -15.62
C ARG A 167 29.03 5.40 -17.14
N LEU A 168 29.76 6.38 -17.69
CA LEU A 168 29.87 6.57 -19.14
C LEU A 168 30.55 5.37 -19.81
N LYS A 169 31.60 4.83 -19.18
CA LYS A 169 32.30 3.63 -19.67
C LYS A 169 31.36 2.42 -19.75
N HIS A 170 30.55 2.18 -18.71
CA HIS A 170 29.55 1.12 -18.70
C HIS A 170 28.45 1.34 -19.76
N LEU A 171 27.94 2.57 -19.89
CA LEU A 171 26.96 2.91 -20.92
C LEU A 171 27.50 2.64 -22.34
N MET A 172 28.74 3.04 -22.60
CA MET A 172 29.39 2.83 -23.89
C MET A 172 29.63 1.34 -24.18
N ALA A 173 29.91 0.53 -23.17
CA ALA A 173 30.12 -0.91 -23.29
C ALA A 173 28.85 -1.69 -23.67
N TYR A 174 27.68 -1.28 -23.17
CA TYR A 174 26.40 -1.93 -23.49
C TYR A 174 25.73 -1.36 -24.76
N SER A 175 26.14 -0.18 -25.23
CA SER A 175 25.58 0.46 -26.43
C SER A 175 26.18 -0.09 -27.73
N GLN A 176 25.33 -0.33 -28.73
CA GLN A 176 25.75 -0.74 -30.08
C GLN A 176 25.70 0.44 -31.06
N PRO A 177 26.66 0.57 -31.99
CA PRO A 177 26.61 1.58 -33.04
C PRO A 177 25.52 1.26 -34.07
N MET A 178 24.67 2.25 -34.36
CA MET A 178 23.67 2.22 -35.42
C MET A 178 24.29 2.65 -36.75
N SER A 179 23.62 2.38 -37.87
CA SER A 179 24.04 2.84 -39.21
C SER A 179 24.14 4.36 -39.34
N ASP A 180 23.40 5.11 -38.52
CA ASP A 180 23.42 6.59 -38.44
C ASP A 180 24.57 7.12 -37.55
N GLY A 181 25.50 6.27 -37.11
CA GLY A 181 26.62 6.62 -36.22
C GLY A 181 26.25 6.86 -34.76
N ARG A 182 24.96 7.01 -34.44
CA ARG A 182 24.44 7.07 -33.06
C ARG A 182 24.59 5.70 -32.39
N ARG A 183 24.90 5.69 -31.09
CA ARG A 183 24.91 4.45 -30.30
C ARG A 183 23.57 4.28 -29.59
N ALA A 184 23.03 3.06 -29.60
CA ALA A 184 21.78 2.72 -28.95
C ALA A 184 21.89 1.39 -28.20
N LEU A 185 21.19 1.27 -27.07
CA LEU A 185 21.05 0.02 -26.36
C LEU A 185 19.95 -0.80 -27.04
N VAL A 186 20.31 -1.96 -27.61
CA VAL A 186 19.36 -2.87 -28.25
C VAL A 186 18.99 -3.96 -27.25
N LEU A 187 17.74 -3.92 -26.77
CA LEU A 187 17.19 -4.93 -25.87
C LEU A 187 16.30 -5.87 -26.67
N ARG A 188 16.58 -7.17 -26.62
CA ARG A 188 15.62 -8.20 -27.06
C ARG A 188 14.83 -8.66 -25.85
N LEU A 189 13.56 -8.27 -25.79
CA LEU A 189 12.64 -8.80 -24.78
C LEU A 189 12.32 -10.25 -25.11
N HIS A 190 12.75 -11.17 -24.25
CA HIS A 190 12.18 -12.52 -24.19
C HIS A 190 10.92 -12.45 -23.32
N GLN A 191 9.75 -12.51 -23.95
CA GLN A 191 8.46 -12.60 -23.27
C GLN A 191 7.94 -14.02 -23.41
N ASN A 192 7.34 -14.55 -22.35
CA ASN A 192 6.55 -15.78 -22.46
C ASN A 192 5.30 -15.53 -23.33
N ASP A 193 4.75 -16.60 -23.92
CA ASP A 193 3.62 -16.47 -24.85
C ASP A 193 2.39 -15.80 -24.21
N GLU A 194 2.10 -16.09 -22.93
CA GLU A 194 1.05 -15.42 -22.14
C GLU A 194 1.30 -13.91 -22.00
N GLU A 195 2.51 -13.49 -21.64
CA GLU A 195 2.85 -12.07 -21.44
C GLU A 195 2.79 -11.28 -22.76
N ARG A 196 3.08 -11.95 -23.89
CA ARG A 196 2.94 -11.36 -25.23
C ARG A 196 1.46 -11.16 -25.60
N GLU A 197 0.59 -12.06 -25.18
CA GLU A 197 -0.85 -11.99 -25.43
C GLU A 197 -1.48 -10.87 -24.60
N GLU A 198 -1.17 -10.80 -23.30
CA GLU A 198 -1.59 -9.69 -22.42
C GLU A 198 -1.13 -8.33 -22.97
N MET A 199 0.11 -8.24 -23.46
CA MET A 199 0.64 -7.00 -24.05
C MET A 199 -0.11 -6.59 -25.32
N LYS A 200 -0.55 -7.55 -26.15
CA LYS A 200 -1.37 -7.27 -27.33
C LYS A 200 -2.74 -6.74 -26.92
N ASP A 201 -3.39 -7.37 -25.94
CA ASP A 201 -4.70 -6.94 -25.47
C ASP A 201 -4.67 -5.52 -24.89
N ILE A 202 -3.64 -5.20 -24.10
CA ILE A 202 -3.42 -3.85 -23.57
C ILE A 202 -3.21 -2.84 -24.71
N LEU A 203 -2.45 -3.20 -25.74
CA LEU A 203 -2.20 -2.34 -26.90
C LEU A 203 -3.47 -2.08 -27.70
N ASP A 204 -4.29 -3.11 -27.92
CA ASP A 204 -5.56 -2.98 -28.63
C ASP A 204 -6.57 -2.18 -27.83
N MET A 205 -6.64 -2.39 -26.51
CA MET A 205 -7.47 -1.59 -25.62
C MET A 205 -7.06 -0.10 -25.61
N LYS A 206 -5.75 0.19 -25.60
CA LYS A 206 -5.23 1.57 -25.78
C LYS A 206 -5.58 2.14 -27.14
N ARG A 207 -5.46 1.36 -28.20
CA ARG A 207 -5.78 1.80 -29.58
C ARG A 207 -7.26 2.17 -29.70
N VAL A 208 -8.15 1.37 -29.11
CA VAL A 208 -9.59 1.63 -29.03
C VAL A 208 -9.88 2.88 -28.18
N HIS A 209 -9.28 2.99 -26.99
CA HIS A 209 -9.43 4.18 -26.14
C HIS A 209 -8.99 5.46 -26.86
N ASN A 210 -7.83 5.44 -27.54
CA ASN A 210 -7.35 6.61 -28.28
C ASN A 210 -8.31 7.00 -29.41
N LYS A 211 -8.87 6.02 -30.14
CA LYS A 211 -9.92 6.28 -31.15
C LYS A 211 -11.15 6.96 -30.52
N TYR A 212 -11.61 6.52 -29.35
CA TYR A 212 -12.72 7.16 -28.65
C TYR A 212 -12.38 8.58 -28.18
N VAL A 213 -11.16 8.81 -27.68
CA VAL A 213 -10.68 10.15 -27.29
C VAL A 213 -10.59 11.07 -28.50
N GLN A 214 -10.06 10.60 -29.64
CA GLN A 214 -10.01 11.37 -30.89
C GLN A 214 -11.42 11.75 -31.37
N ARG A 215 -12.36 10.80 -31.35
CA ARG A 215 -13.77 11.06 -31.69
C ARG A 215 -14.40 12.11 -30.78
N ARG A 216 -14.09 12.09 -29.48
CA ARG A 216 -14.54 13.13 -28.53
C ARG A 216 -13.90 14.49 -28.81
N LYS A 217 -12.62 14.54 -29.19
CA LYS A 217 -11.94 15.79 -29.58
C LYS A 217 -12.53 16.37 -30.87
N ASN A 218 -12.75 15.55 -31.91
CA ASN A 218 -13.39 16.00 -33.15
C ASN A 218 -14.84 16.47 -32.91
N ARG A 219 -15.59 15.85 -31.99
CA ARG A 219 -16.93 16.32 -31.61
C ARG A 219 -16.94 17.66 -30.86
N LYS A 220 -15.84 18.01 -30.17
CA LYS A 220 -15.67 19.28 -29.47
C LYS A 220 -15.05 20.38 -30.34
N ASN A 221 -14.60 20.06 -31.56
CA ASN A 221 -14.08 21.05 -32.52
C ASN A 221 -14.98 21.29 -33.75
N PRO A 222 -16.29 21.61 -33.59
CA PRO A 222 -17.14 21.93 -34.73
C PRO A 222 -16.97 23.35 -35.28
N TYR A 223 -16.03 24.17 -34.75
CA TYR A 223 -15.92 25.60 -35.11
C TYR A 223 -14.59 26.03 -35.78
N GLU A 224 -13.68 25.09 -36.10
CA GLU A 224 -12.48 25.40 -36.90
C GLU A 224 -12.64 25.07 -38.40
N ASP A 225 -13.67 24.31 -38.80
CA ASP A 225 -13.85 23.87 -40.20
C ASP A 225 -15.03 24.57 -40.92
N SER A 226 -15.62 25.59 -40.28
CA SER A 226 -16.55 26.53 -40.95
C SER A 226 -15.83 27.85 -41.21
N GLY A 227 -14.74 27.77 -41.98
CA GLY A 227 -14.25 28.90 -42.75
C GLY A 227 -15.29 29.22 -43.82
N ASP A 228 -16.32 29.96 -43.44
CA ASP A 228 -17.22 30.60 -44.39
C ASP A 228 -16.37 31.55 -45.26
N PRO A 229 -16.26 31.34 -46.58
CA PRO A 229 -15.51 32.25 -47.42
C PRO A 229 -16.36 33.52 -47.52
N THR A 230 -16.05 34.51 -46.67
CA THR A 230 -16.58 35.86 -46.82
C THR A 230 -16.42 36.31 -48.27
N PRO A 231 -17.49 36.66 -49.00
CA PRO A 231 -17.37 37.17 -50.36
C PRO A 231 -16.89 38.62 -50.29
N ARG A 232 -15.59 38.80 -50.12
CA ARG A 232 -14.89 40.08 -50.32
C ARG A 232 -13.89 39.89 -51.45
N ASP A 233 -14.41 39.79 -52.66
CA ASP A 233 -13.71 40.12 -53.92
C ASP A 233 -14.74 40.18 -55.07
N ALA A 234 -15.83 40.92 -54.87
CA ALA A 234 -16.64 41.40 -55.98
C ALA A 234 -15.92 42.60 -56.59
N ALA A 235 -15.10 42.35 -57.62
CA ALA A 235 -14.57 43.41 -58.47
C ALA A 235 -15.73 44.20 -59.08
N PRO A 236 -15.72 45.56 -59.04
CA PRO A 236 -16.77 46.33 -59.66
C PRO A 236 -16.71 46.21 -61.20
N ALA A 237 -17.82 45.80 -61.80
CA ALA A 237 -18.05 45.91 -63.23
C ALA A 237 -18.08 47.39 -63.63
N ASN A 238 -17.20 47.77 -64.55
CA ASN A 238 -17.10 49.12 -65.10
C ASN A 238 -18.21 49.36 -66.15
N PRO A 239 -19.12 50.33 -65.95
CA PRO A 239 -20.04 50.74 -67.01
C PRO A 239 -19.36 51.82 -67.88
N ALA A 240 -18.94 51.38 -69.08
CA ALA A 240 -18.87 52.11 -70.35
C ALA A 240 -18.61 53.63 -70.35
N LYS A 241 -17.50 54.02 -71.02
CA LYS A 241 -17.48 55.20 -71.91
C LYS A 241 -16.83 54.86 -73.25
N LYS A 242 -17.70 54.64 -74.25
CA LYS A 242 -17.45 54.97 -75.66
C LYS A 242 -18.15 56.31 -75.90
N ALA A 243 -17.37 57.37 -76.00
CA ALA A 243 -17.61 58.65 -76.67
C ALA A 243 -16.56 59.65 -76.14
#